data_AF-A0A522AKZ9-F1
#
_entry.id   AF-A0A522AKZ9-F1
#
_cell.length_a   1.000
_cell.length_b   1.000
_cell.length_c   1.000
_cell.angle_alpha   90.00
_cell.angle_beta   90.00
_cell.angle_gamma   90.00
#
_symmetry.space_group_name_H-M   'P 1'
#
loop_
_entity.id
_entity.type
_entity.pdbx_description
1 polymer ?
#
loop_
_entity_poly.entity_id
_entity_poly.type
_entity_poly.pdbx_seq_one_letter_code
_entity_poly.pdbx_strand_id
1 'polypeptide(L)'
;MYRSLNADLIVQTCRTTNERITERFAGSGLSKVSAELLSVSEQAAGLSSWLAKAHWPLRTLAGLGIATVFVIIVGVVMNLKLQLNITSVTEFLQGSEAAINEVVFIGIAAFFFITLETRLKRRRALKAIHELRSIAHIIDMHQLTKDPERITSAPVPSDAIAKRPLSPAELIRYL
;
A
#
# COMPACT_ATOMS: atom_id res chain seq x y z
N MET A 1 22.85 -6.32 -9.48
CA MET A 1 21.76 -7.31 -9.68
C MET A 1 20.84 -7.50 -8.45
N TYR A 2 21.08 -6.84 -7.29
CA TYR A 2 20.22 -6.91 -6.08
C TYR A 2 19.25 -5.73 -5.89
N ARG A 3 19.00 -4.90 -6.93
CA ARG A 3 18.27 -3.63 -6.77
C ARG A 3 16.76 -3.72 -6.98
N SER A 4 16.25 -4.86 -7.47
CA SER A 4 14.83 -5.09 -7.72
C SER A 4 14.44 -6.48 -7.26
N LEU A 5 13.57 -6.55 -6.25
CA LEU A 5 12.93 -7.81 -5.88
C LEU A 5 11.92 -8.21 -6.96
N ASN A 6 12.04 -9.42 -7.50
CA ASN A 6 11.07 -9.98 -8.43
C ASN A 6 9.93 -10.63 -7.64
N ALA A 7 8.72 -10.11 -7.82
CA ALA A 7 7.53 -10.58 -7.11
C ALA A 7 7.24 -12.06 -7.36
N ASP A 8 7.48 -12.56 -8.58
CA ASP A 8 7.22 -13.96 -8.93
C ASP A 8 8.16 -14.91 -8.20
N LEU A 9 9.43 -14.53 -8.06
CA LEU A 9 10.43 -15.31 -7.31
C LEU A 9 10.11 -15.34 -5.80
N ILE A 10 9.57 -14.25 -5.25
CA ILE A 10 9.10 -14.20 -3.86
C ILE A 10 7.94 -15.19 -3.68
N VAL A 11 6.94 -15.14 -4.54
CA VAL A 11 5.78 -16.04 -4.47
C VAL A 11 6.20 -17.50 -4.60
N GLN A 12 7.12 -17.83 -5.51
CA GLN A 12 7.66 -19.19 -5.63
C GLN A 12 8.38 -19.65 -4.35
N THR A 13 9.12 -18.76 -3.71
CA THR A 13 9.81 -19.05 -2.44
C THR A 13 8.80 -19.29 -1.32
N CYS A 14 7.76 -18.46 -1.22
CA CYS A 14 6.67 -18.64 -0.26
C CYS A 14 5.92 -19.96 -0.50
N ARG A 15 5.70 -20.34 -1.77
CA ARG A 15 5.03 -21.60 -2.13
C ARG A 15 5.84 -22.81 -1.69
N THR A 16 7.11 -22.85 -2.07
CA THR A 16 8.04 -23.93 -1.70
C THR A 16 8.18 -24.06 -0.19
N THR A 17 8.23 -22.92 0.52
CA THR A 17 8.33 -22.91 1.98
C THR A 17 7.05 -23.43 2.63
N ASN A 18 5.88 -23.03 2.12
CA ASN A 18 4.60 -23.53 2.61
C ASN A 18 4.47 -25.04 2.41
N GLU A 19 4.81 -25.57 1.24
CA GLU A 19 4.79 -27.01 0.94
C GLU A 19 5.64 -27.80 1.96
N ARG A 20 6.90 -27.37 2.18
CA ARG A 20 7.78 -28.01 3.17
C ARG A 20 7.24 -27.96 4.60
N ILE A 21 6.66 -26.83 5.00
CA ILE A 21 6.08 -26.68 6.35
C ILE A 21 4.84 -27.57 6.50
N THR A 22 3.98 -27.63 5.49
CA THR A 22 2.77 -28.46 5.52
C THR A 22 3.11 -29.95 5.51
N GLU A 23 4.12 -30.38 4.75
CA GLU A 23 4.60 -31.76 4.77
C GLU A 23 5.17 -32.18 6.14
N ARG A 24 5.94 -31.29 6.78
CA ARG A 24 6.61 -31.60 8.06
C ARG A 24 5.70 -31.39 9.28
N PHE A 25 4.77 -30.43 9.22
CA PHE A 25 3.92 -29.99 10.35
C PHE A 25 2.45 -29.79 9.94
N ALA A 26 1.86 -30.81 9.33
CA ALA A 26 0.46 -30.79 8.88
C ALA A 26 -0.50 -30.34 9.99
N GLY A 27 -1.38 -29.38 9.68
CA GLY A 27 -2.42 -28.88 10.60
C GLY A 27 -1.93 -27.98 11.74
N SER A 28 -0.63 -27.73 11.86
CA SER A 28 -0.05 -26.84 12.89
C SER A 28 -0.39 -25.36 12.64
N GLY A 29 -0.31 -24.54 13.69
CA GLY A 29 -0.46 -23.07 13.57
C GLY A 29 0.51 -22.46 12.56
N LEU A 30 1.75 -22.99 12.48
CA LEU A 30 2.74 -22.54 11.50
C LEU A 30 2.32 -22.88 10.07
N SER A 31 1.78 -24.08 9.82
CA SER A 31 1.28 -24.44 8.48
C SER A 31 0.11 -23.55 8.03
N LYS A 32 -0.69 -23.03 8.97
CA LYS A 32 -1.76 -22.07 8.66
C LYS A 32 -1.18 -20.71 8.34
N VAL A 33 -0.23 -20.23 9.14
CA VAL A 33 0.47 -18.94 8.91
C VAL A 33 1.27 -18.96 7.59
N SER A 34 1.92 -20.06 7.25
CA SER A 34 2.66 -20.18 5.96
C SER A 34 1.72 -20.16 4.76
N ALA A 35 0.53 -20.75 4.87
CA ALA A 35 -0.49 -20.70 3.82
C ALA A 35 -1.07 -19.29 3.67
N GLU A 36 -1.30 -18.59 4.79
CA GLU A 36 -1.75 -17.20 4.79
C GLU A 36 -0.69 -16.26 4.20
N LEU A 37 0.59 -16.46 4.54
CA LEU A 37 1.71 -15.73 3.94
C LEU A 37 1.80 -15.93 2.42
N LEU A 38 1.60 -17.16 1.92
CA LEU A 38 1.56 -17.42 0.48
C LEU A 38 0.43 -16.64 -0.19
N SER A 39 -0.79 -16.71 0.36
CA SER A 39 -1.96 -15.98 -0.17
C SER A 39 -1.74 -14.47 -0.20
N VAL A 40 -1.22 -13.88 0.89
CA VAL A 40 -0.93 -12.44 0.94
C VAL A 40 0.21 -12.06 -0.01
N SER A 41 1.21 -12.92 -0.20
CA SER A 41 2.30 -12.69 -1.16
C SER A 41 1.80 -12.70 -2.61
N GLU A 42 0.89 -13.61 -2.97
CA GLU A 42 0.25 -13.65 -4.28
C GLU A 42 -0.58 -12.38 -4.54
N GLN A 43 -1.37 -11.95 -3.55
CA GLN A 43 -2.14 -10.70 -3.62
C GLN A 43 -1.23 -9.48 -3.76
N ALA A 44 -0.13 -9.43 -2.99
CA ALA A 44 0.86 -8.36 -3.05
C ALA A 44 1.60 -8.32 -4.40
N ALA A 45 1.93 -9.48 -4.99
CA ALA A 45 2.51 -9.58 -6.32
C ALA A 45 1.54 -9.08 -7.40
N GLY A 46 0.27 -9.49 -7.32
CA GLY A 46 -0.81 -9.00 -8.18
C GLY A 46 -0.96 -7.48 -8.08
N LEU A 47 -1.02 -6.93 -6.87
CA LEU A 47 -1.07 -5.49 -6.63
C LEU A 47 0.18 -4.78 -7.16
N SER A 48 1.38 -5.31 -6.97
CA SER A 48 2.62 -4.75 -7.49
C SER A 48 2.59 -4.65 -9.02
N SER A 49 2.18 -5.72 -9.70
CA SER A 49 2.02 -5.75 -11.15
C SER A 49 0.97 -4.74 -11.65
N TRP A 50 -0.12 -4.59 -10.90
CA TRP A 50 -1.15 -3.59 -11.16
C TRP A 50 -0.56 -2.18 -11.00
N LEU A 51 0.09 -1.89 -9.88
CA LEU A 51 0.73 -0.59 -9.60
C LEU A 51 1.78 -0.20 -10.65
N ALA A 52 2.54 -1.18 -11.16
CA ALA A 52 3.56 -0.99 -12.20
C ALA A 52 2.95 -0.57 -13.55
N LYS A 53 1.69 -0.92 -13.81
CA LYS A 53 1.01 -0.50 -15.04
C LYS A 53 0.57 0.96 -14.97
N ALA A 54 0.78 1.68 -16.07
CA ALA A 54 0.24 3.02 -16.26
C ALA A 54 -1.30 2.93 -16.32
N HIS A 55 -1.98 3.60 -15.39
CA HIS A 55 -3.43 3.58 -15.31
C HIS A 55 -4.02 4.65 -16.23
N TRP A 56 -4.14 4.29 -17.51
CA TRP A 56 -4.78 5.11 -18.54
C TRP A 56 -6.11 5.74 -18.12
N PRO A 57 -7.11 5.04 -17.51
CA PRO A 57 -8.39 5.66 -17.17
C PRO A 57 -8.29 6.81 -16.17
N LEU A 58 -7.31 6.77 -15.27
CA LEU A 58 -7.12 7.80 -14.27
C LEU A 58 -6.34 8.99 -14.84
N ARG A 59 -5.39 8.70 -15.73
CA ARG A 59 -4.66 9.70 -16.51
C ARG A 59 -5.56 10.40 -17.53
N THR A 60 -6.52 9.70 -18.13
CA THR A 60 -7.55 10.29 -18.99
C THR A 60 -8.54 11.14 -18.19
N LEU A 61 -8.92 10.72 -16.98
CA LEU A 61 -9.78 11.54 -16.11
C LEU A 61 -9.08 12.85 -15.71
N ALA A 62 -7.81 12.77 -15.32
CA ALA A 62 -7.02 13.96 -15.01
C ALA A 62 -6.84 14.86 -16.25
N GLY A 63 -6.54 14.28 -17.41
CA GLY A 63 -6.44 15.00 -18.68
C GLY A 63 -7.77 15.67 -19.08
N LEU A 64 -8.89 14.98 -18.90
CA LEU A 64 -10.23 15.52 -19.15
C LEU A 64 -10.55 16.67 -18.20
N GLY A 65 -10.23 16.53 -16.90
CA GLY A 65 -10.41 17.61 -15.92
C GLY A 65 -9.63 18.88 -16.31
N ILE A 66 -8.36 18.71 -16.71
CA ILE A 66 -7.52 19.82 -17.18
C ILE A 66 -8.07 20.41 -18.49
N ALA A 67 -8.49 19.58 -19.43
CA ALA A 67 -9.07 20.02 -20.70
C ALA A 67 -10.38 20.80 -20.49
N THR A 68 -11.25 20.35 -19.59
CA THR A 68 -12.50 21.05 -19.23
C THR A 68 -12.21 22.44 -18.66
N VAL A 69 -11.27 22.55 -17.71
CA VAL A 69 -10.81 23.84 -17.19
C VAL A 69 -10.31 24.74 -18.32
N PHE A 70 -9.51 24.19 -19.23
CA PHE A 70 -8.96 24.95 -20.36
C PHE A 70 -10.04 25.43 -21.32
N VAL A 71 -11.02 24.59 -21.64
CA VAL A 71 -12.17 24.94 -22.49
C VAL A 71 -13.02 26.03 -21.85
N ILE A 72 -13.25 25.98 -20.53
CA ILE A 72 -13.98 27.02 -19.80
C ILE A 72 -13.24 28.36 -19.91
N ILE A 73 -11.93 28.37 -19.65
CA ILE A 73 -11.11 29.59 -19.74
C ILE A 73 -11.16 30.17 -21.16
N VAL A 74 -10.92 29.35 -22.18
CA VAL A 74 -10.94 29.79 -23.58
C VAL A 74 -12.33 30.29 -23.97
N GLY A 75 -13.38 29.58 -23.57
CA GLY A 75 -14.77 29.98 -23.83
C GLY A 75 -15.12 31.33 -23.22
N VAL A 76 -14.69 31.59 -21.98
CA VAL A 76 -14.85 32.88 -21.31
C VAL A 76 -14.10 33.97 -22.05
N VAL A 77 -12.83 33.76 -22.38
CA VAL A 77 -11.99 34.74 -23.11
C VAL A 77 -12.57 35.07 -24.49
N MET A 78 -13.08 34.07 -25.21
CA MET A 78 -13.65 34.28 -26.55
C MET A 78 -15.00 35.00 -26.53
N ASN A 79 -15.81 34.81 -25.48
CA ASN A 79 -17.14 35.43 -25.35
C ASN A 79 -17.13 36.78 -24.63
N LEU A 80 -16.02 37.12 -23.96
CA LEU A 80 -15.81 38.44 -23.37
C LEU A 80 -15.66 39.49 -24.48
N LYS A 81 -16.78 40.10 -24.88
CA LYS A 81 -16.74 41.44 -25.48
C LYS A 81 -16.26 42.40 -24.39
N LEU A 82 -14.97 42.69 -24.37
CA LEU A 82 -14.29 43.61 -23.44
C LEU A 82 -14.87 45.03 -23.55
N GLN A 83 -16.06 45.24 -22.98
CA GLN A 83 -16.51 46.57 -22.57
C GLN A 83 -16.10 46.74 -21.11
N LEU A 84 -14.80 46.96 -20.90
CA LEU A 84 -14.25 47.31 -19.58
C LEU A 84 -14.63 48.75 -19.24
N ASN A 85 -15.92 49.02 -19.03
CA ASN A 85 -16.36 50.23 -18.37
C ASN A 85 -16.29 49.98 -16.87
N ILE A 86 -15.09 50.11 -16.31
CA ILE A 86 -14.89 50.10 -14.86
C ILE A 86 -15.37 51.46 -14.35
N THR A 87 -16.60 51.51 -13.86
CA THR A 87 -17.24 52.75 -13.43
C THR A 87 -17.00 53.07 -11.96
N SER A 88 -16.54 52.11 -11.15
CA SER A 88 -16.17 52.33 -9.73
C SER A 88 -15.04 51.43 -9.22
N VAL A 89 -14.38 51.86 -8.13
CA VAL A 89 -13.38 51.06 -7.40
C VAL A 89 -14.01 49.78 -6.82
N THR A 90 -15.29 49.83 -6.46
CA THR A 90 -16.05 48.67 -5.95
C THR A 90 -16.21 47.58 -7.02
N GLU A 91 -16.50 47.95 -8.26
CA GLU A 91 -16.57 47.01 -9.39
C GLU A 91 -15.21 46.37 -9.68
N PHE A 92 -14.13 47.16 -9.58
CA PHE A 92 -12.77 46.63 -9.72
C PHE A 92 -12.42 45.62 -8.61
N LEU A 93 -12.77 45.93 -7.36
CA LEU A 93 -12.57 45.02 -6.22
C LEU A 93 -13.38 43.73 -6.38
N GLN A 94 -14.65 43.82 -6.78
CA GLN A 94 -15.48 42.63 -7.04
C GLN A 94 -14.93 41.77 -8.19
N GLY A 95 -14.52 42.39 -9.30
CA GLY A 95 -13.90 41.66 -10.42
C GLY A 95 -12.59 40.98 -10.01
N SER A 96 -11.79 41.64 -9.17
CA SER A 96 -10.55 41.09 -8.63
C SER A 96 -10.81 39.92 -7.67
N GLU A 97 -11.78 40.06 -6.77
CA GLU A 97 -12.18 39.00 -5.84
C GLU A 97 -12.71 37.77 -6.59
N ALA A 98 -13.56 37.97 -7.60
CA ALA A 98 -14.07 36.89 -8.44
C ALA A 98 -12.94 36.20 -9.21
N ALA A 99 -12.02 36.96 -9.80
CA ALA A 99 -10.87 36.42 -10.52
C ALA A 99 -9.95 35.59 -9.61
N ILE A 100 -9.67 36.07 -8.40
CA ILE A 100 -8.85 35.35 -7.41
C ILE A 100 -9.53 34.04 -7.02
N ASN A 101 -10.81 34.08 -6.68
CA ASN A 101 -11.55 32.86 -6.31
C ASN A 101 -11.53 31.83 -7.44
N GLU A 102 -11.77 32.26 -8.68
CA GLU A 102 -11.77 31.36 -9.85
C GLU A 102 -10.40 30.70 -10.04
N VAL A 103 -9.32 31.48 -9.97
CA VAL A 103 -7.94 30.97 -10.07
C VAL A 103 -7.63 29.97 -8.95
N VAL A 104 -8.07 30.25 -7.72
CA VAL A 104 -7.90 29.35 -6.57
C VAL A 104 -8.66 28.04 -6.79
N PHE A 105 -9.93 28.09 -7.20
CA PHE A 105 -10.72 26.88 -7.45
C PHE A 105 -10.15 26.03 -8.58
N ILE A 106 -9.71 26.66 -9.66
CA ILE A 106 -9.03 25.98 -10.78
C ILE A 106 -7.74 25.32 -10.30
N GLY A 107 -6.93 26.02 -9.51
CA GLY A 107 -5.70 25.50 -8.94
C GLY A 107 -5.95 24.28 -8.04
N ILE A 108 -6.96 24.34 -7.17
CA ILE A 108 -7.37 23.23 -6.31
C ILE A 108 -7.85 22.05 -7.14
N ALA A 109 -8.68 22.27 -8.16
CA ALA A 109 -9.19 21.22 -9.03
C ALA A 109 -8.04 20.52 -9.79
N ALA A 110 -7.13 21.28 -10.40
CA ALA A 110 -5.96 20.75 -11.10
C ALA A 110 -5.07 19.93 -10.16
N PHE A 111 -4.76 20.47 -8.97
CA PHE A 111 -3.99 19.77 -7.95
C PHE A 111 -4.69 18.48 -7.48
N PHE A 112 -6.01 18.51 -7.31
CA PHE A 112 -6.78 17.33 -6.95
C PHE A 112 -6.65 16.24 -8.02
N PHE A 113 -6.86 16.57 -9.30
CA PHE A 113 -6.75 15.61 -10.40
C PHE A 113 -5.35 15.03 -10.55
N ILE A 114 -4.31 15.87 -10.48
CA ILE A 114 -2.90 15.43 -10.57
C ILE A 114 -2.55 14.50 -9.41
N THR A 115 -3.07 14.76 -8.20
CA THR A 115 -2.73 13.96 -7.01
C THR A 115 -3.65 12.76 -6.76
N LEU A 116 -4.81 12.69 -7.41
CA LEU A 116 -5.82 11.65 -7.20
C LEU A 116 -5.26 10.24 -7.44
N GLU A 117 -4.49 10.07 -8.52
CA GLU A 117 -3.84 8.79 -8.85
C GLU A 117 -2.91 8.32 -7.74
N THR A 118 -2.01 9.20 -7.33
CA THR A 118 -1.04 8.91 -6.27
C THR A 118 -1.75 8.58 -4.96
N ARG A 119 -2.81 9.32 -4.60
CA ARG A 119 -3.58 9.06 -3.38
C ARG A 119 -4.25 7.69 -3.39
N LEU A 120 -4.88 7.31 -4.51
CA LEU A 120 -5.55 6.01 -4.64
C LEU A 120 -4.55 4.85 -4.63
N LYS A 121 -3.45 4.96 -5.39
CA LYS A 121 -2.40 3.93 -5.40
C LYS A 121 -1.72 3.79 -4.03
N ARG A 122 -1.41 4.91 -3.37
CA ARG A 122 -0.77 4.91 -2.04
C ARG A 122 -1.63 4.22 -0.99
N ARG A 123 -2.96 4.43 -0.99
CA ARG A 123 -3.86 3.74 -0.05
C ARG A 123 -3.81 2.22 -0.23
N ARG A 124 -3.84 1.72 -1.47
CA ARG A 124 -3.75 0.28 -1.75
C ARG A 124 -2.38 -0.30 -1.36
N ALA A 125 -1.30 0.40 -1.68
CA ALA A 125 0.04 -0.03 -1.29
C ALA A 125 0.24 -0.11 0.23
N LEU A 126 -0.23 0.90 0.97
CA LEU A 126 -0.13 0.91 2.43
C LEU A 126 -0.93 -0.24 3.08
N LYS A 127 -2.10 -0.57 2.52
CA LYS A 127 -2.90 -1.70 3.00
C LYS A 127 -2.12 -3.03 2.86
N ALA A 128 -1.55 -3.29 1.69
CA ALA A 128 -0.74 -4.50 1.47
C ALA A 128 0.49 -4.56 2.39
N ILE A 129 1.18 -3.43 2.61
CA ILE A 129 2.32 -3.35 3.55
C ILE A 129 1.86 -3.66 4.98
N HIS A 130 0.68 -3.18 5.38
CA HIS A 130 0.16 -3.42 6.72
C HIS A 130 -0.15 -4.91 6.94
N GLU A 131 -0.77 -5.57 5.96
CA GLU A 131 -1.05 -7.01 6.01
C GLU A 131 0.25 -7.84 6.13
N LEU A 132 1.26 -7.52 5.30
CA LEU A 132 2.58 -8.17 5.38
C LEU A 132 3.25 -7.94 6.74
N ARG A 133 3.15 -6.73 7.31
CA ARG A 133 3.69 -6.43 8.64
C ARG A 133 3.01 -7.25 9.74
N SER A 134 1.69 -7.40 9.68
CA SER A 134 0.95 -8.20 10.64
C SER A 134 1.38 -9.66 10.60
N ILE A 135 1.56 -10.24 9.41
CA ILE A 135 2.05 -11.61 9.26
C ILE A 135 3.50 -11.73 9.77
N ALA A 136 4.37 -10.77 9.44
CA ALA A 136 5.74 -10.77 9.95
C ALA A 136 5.78 -10.76 11.48
N HIS A 137 4.92 -9.98 12.13
CA HIS A 137 4.81 -9.97 13.59
C HIS A 137 4.24 -11.28 14.15
N ILE A 138 3.27 -11.92 13.48
CA ILE A 138 2.76 -13.24 13.88
C ILE A 138 3.86 -14.30 13.79
N ILE A 139 4.67 -14.25 12.73
CA ILE A 139 5.82 -15.14 12.56
C ILE A 139 6.84 -14.88 13.67
N ASP A 140 7.17 -13.62 13.93
CA ASP A 140 8.07 -13.22 15.03
C ASP A 140 7.60 -13.76 16.39
N MET A 141 6.29 -13.65 16.69
CA MET A 141 5.72 -14.27 17.90
C MET A 141 5.81 -15.81 17.91
N HIS A 142 5.73 -16.48 16.75
CA HIS A 142 6.01 -17.91 16.64
C HIS A 142 7.49 -18.27 16.84
N GLN A 143 8.42 -17.31 16.68
CA GLN A 143 9.84 -17.47 16.95
C GLN A 143 10.18 -17.22 18.43
N LEU A 144 9.44 -16.37 19.14
CA LEU A 144 9.65 -16.11 20.58
C LEU A 144 9.58 -17.35 21.48
N THR A 145 8.99 -18.45 21.01
CA THR A 145 8.92 -19.72 21.76
C THR A 145 10.06 -20.69 21.42
N LYS A 146 10.94 -20.34 20.49
CA LYS A 146 11.96 -21.23 19.90
C LYS A 146 13.38 -20.67 20.02
N ASP A 147 13.75 -20.20 21.21
CA ASP A 147 15.12 -19.83 21.51
C ASP A 147 16.05 -21.07 21.50
N PRO A 148 16.99 -21.18 20.55
CA PRO A 148 17.93 -22.31 20.48
C PRO A 148 18.90 -22.34 21.66
N GLU A 149 19.20 -21.18 22.26
CA GLU A 149 20.06 -21.07 23.45
C GLU A 149 19.47 -21.78 24.70
N ARG A 150 18.14 -22.00 24.72
CA ARG A 150 17.45 -22.75 25.78
C ARG A 150 17.55 -24.27 25.63
N ILE A 151 18.03 -24.76 24.48
CA ILE A 151 18.25 -26.19 24.21
C ILE A 151 19.68 -26.58 24.63
N THR A 152 20.64 -25.66 24.49
CA THR A 152 22.07 -25.88 24.82
C THR A 152 22.44 -25.55 26.26
N SER A 153 21.63 -24.76 26.96
CA SER A 153 21.87 -24.38 28.36
C SER A 153 21.07 -25.27 29.32
N ALA A 154 21.73 -25.80 30.34
CA ALA A 154 21.14 -26.72 31.34
C ALA A 154 19.84 -26.15 31.96
N PRO A 155 18.88 -27.01 32.36
CA PRO A 155 17.56 -26.55 32.79
C PRO A 155 17.68 -25.68 34.06
N VAL A 156 17.35 -24.39 33.95
CA VAL A 156 17.05 -23.57 35.12
C VAL A 156 15.58 -23.86 35.48
N PRO A 157 15.28 -24.40 36.67
CA PRO A 157 13.91 -24.59 37.10
C PRO A 157 13.33 -23.21 37.41
N SER A 158 12.49 -22.72 36.51
CA SER A 158 11.68 -21.52 36.74
C SER A 158 10.21 -21.89 36.50
N ASP A 159 9.45 -21.91 37.58
CA ASP A 159 8.05 -22.32 37.68
C ASP A 159 7.05 -21.41 36.93
N ALA A 160 7.51 -20.51 36.06
CA ALA A 160 6.68 -19.48 35.45
C ALA A 160 6.33 -19.71 33.96
N ILE A 161 6.73 -20.83 33.35
CA ILE A 161 6.58 -21.01 31.90
C ILE A 161 5.53 -22.08 31.60
N ALA A 162 4.45 -21.60 30.97
CA ALA A 162 3.29 -22.33 30.49
C ALA A 162 3.61 -23.75 30.00
N LYS A 163 2.73 -24.69 30.38
CA LYS A 163 2.74 -26.11 30.02
C LYS A 163 3.31 -26.34 28.61
N ARG A 164 4.50 -26.92 28.57
CA ARG A 164 5.23 -27.40 27.39
C ARG A 164 4.32 -28.29 26.53
N PRO A 165 3.93 -27.90 25.30
CA PRO A 165 3.10 -28.77 24.45
C PRO A 165 3.94 -29.76 23.62
N LEU A 166 5.28 -29.62 23.57
CA LEU A 166 6.15 -30.43 22.71
C LEU A 166 7.43 -30.85 23.44
N SER A 167 7.86 -32.08 23.17
CA SER A 167 9.08 -32.68 23.70
C SER A 167 10.34 -32.11 23.03
N PRO A 168 11.51 -32.13 23.70
CA PRO A 168 12.76 -31.62 23.14
C PRO A 168 13.14 -32.24 21.78
N ALA A 169 12.83 -33.53 21.57
CA ALA A 169 13.07 -34.21 20.31
C ALA A 169 12.21 -33.66 19.16
N GLU A 170 10.95 -33.30 19.44
CA GLU A 170 10.06 -32.67 18.46
C GLU A 170 10.51 -31.25 18.10
N LEU A 171 11.10 -30.53 19.06
CA LEU A 171 11.61 -29.17 18.86
C LEU A 171 12.87 -29.14 17.99
N ILE A 172 13.79 -30.10 18.18
CA ILE A 172 14.95 -30.29 17.29
C ILE A 172 14.50 -30.66 15.88
N ARG A 173 13.43 -31.45 15.77
CA ARG A 173 12.80 -31.75 14.47
C ARG A 173 11.89 -30.62 13.98
N TYR A 174 11.83 -29.47 14.65
CA TYR A 174 11.09 -28.29 14.21
C TYR A 174 11.98 -27.23 13.57
N LEU A 175 13.19 -27.08 14.10
CA LEU A 175 14.27 -26.29 13.51
C LEU A 175 14.76 -26.91 12.18
#